data_AF-A0A2G1YH85-F1
#
_entry.id   AF-A0A2G1YH85-F1
#
_cell.length_a   1.000
_cell.length_b   1.000
_cell.length_c   1.000
_cell.angle_alpha   90.00
_cell.angle_beta   90.00
_cell.angle_gamma   90.00
#
_symmetry.space_group_name_H-M   'P 1'
#
loop_
_entity.id
_entity.type
_entity.pdbx_description
1 polymer ?
#
loop_
_entity_poly.entity_id
_entity_poly.type
_entity_poly.pdbx_seq_one_letter_code
_entity_poly.pdbx_strand_id
1 'polypeptide(L)'
;MAGIESATDFGSTAQDWLGSLGEEIQQGLERLGDAVGFDALMSELDQLLARPSRLDRFLPPEAQAHAAGPQPVAAQDYTVRQGDTLGAIAARTGHSVEGLARLNGLANPDKLSIGQVLKLGAAPADTTPPTVDAARAGSMAAASGLSQNGMDFLYDHEAQANVSNHLHWPEGASGVTLGPGYDMKGRSAAAIEHDLIAVGVSADAARKASEGAGLSGAAARDFAAANKNLISLTADQEKALLRQTVEPYAAAVQAAVTVPVTQNQFDALVSFAYNIGTGQNGFRGSTALARLNQGDYAGAAEAMSWWNKSDGQVSQGLINRRADEVELFNTPGAPLASPTPTAATTETWRTSPMAATSPDALAATIATQGDAQAKADLAAGRKVVIALRTDTNTSANGGKGVYDDKIAVVWKNDDGRYQARVFEGNTEPSGQYAWDGPKATRGSHTDMNGDGKMDLGRLQAGTIRYQQQDGTYLGNSFFRATSTQVAERDTNQDGQFTAADPDRIDRSGAGRSMLIHQGGSTNSWSAGCQTIPKAAFNDFVAVLGGQQAFSYVLVDGQ
;
A
#
# COMPACT_ATOMS: atom_id res chain seq x y z
N MET A 1 -23.90 -25.25 -87.96
CA MET A 1 -24.70 -24.02 -88.19
C MET A 1 -24.95 -23.40 -86.83
N ALA A 2 -24.51 -22.13 -86.66
CA ALA A 2 -24.82 -21.17 -85.57
C ALA A 2 -24.76 -21.70 -84.12
N GLY A 3 -23.72 -21.41 -83.33
CA GLY A 3 -23.44 -20.10 -82.68
C GLY A 3 -24.12 -20.10 -81.29
N ILE A 4 -23.50 -19.85 -80.13
CA ILE A 4 -22.56 -18.79 -79.75
C ILE A 4 -21.84 -19.21 -78.44
N GLU A 5 -20.54 -18.91 -78.34
CA GLU A 5 -19.74 -18.92 -77.11
C GLU A 5 -20.07 -17.70 -76.22
N SER A 6 -20.14 -17.86 -74.90
CA SER A 6 -19.33 -17.11 -73.93
C SER A 6 -19.83 -17.34 -72.49
N ALA A 7 -18.99 -17.94 -71.65
CA ALA A 7 -19.13 -17.92 -70.20
C ALA A 7 -17.95 -17.11 -69.63
N THR A 8 -18.13 -15.79 -69.55
CA THR A 8 -17.29 -14.87 -68.76
C THR A 8 -18.15 -13.67 -68.35
N ASP A 9 -18.92 -13.79 -67.26
CA ASP A 9 -19.15 -12.67 -66.33
C ASP A 9 -19.82 -13.18 -65.05
N PHE A 10 -19.04 -13.35 -63.98
CA PHE A 10 -19.54 -13.58 -62.61
C PHE A 10 -18.68 -12.78 -61.62
N GLY A 11 -18.25 -11.58 -62.02
CA GLY A 11 -17.40 -10.70 -61.20
C GLY A 11 -17.99 -9.33 -60.88
N SER A 12 -19.03 -8.86 -61.60
CA SER A 12 -19.47 -7.46 -61.55
C SER A 12 -20.69 -7.19 -60.67
N THR A 13 -21.53 -8.18 -60.35
CA THR A 13 -22.84 -7.92 -59.69
C THR A 13 -22.83 -7.93 -58.16
N ALA A 14 -21.80 -8.46 -57.51
CA ALA A 14 -21.71 -8.46 -56.04
C ALA A 14 -21.04 -7.18 -55.48
N GLN A 15 -20.19 -6.52 -56.27
CA GLN A 15 -19.56 -5.24 -55.88
C GLN A 15 -20.52 -4.05 -56.06
N ASP A 16 -21.39 -4.09 -57.06
CA ASP A 16 -22.41 -3.03 -57.25
C ASP A 16 -23.49 -3.03 -56.15
N TRP A 17 -23.83 -4.20 -55.58
CA TRP A 17 -24.82 -4.30 -54.51
C TRP A 17 -24.29 -3.80 -53.15
N LEU A 18 -23.00 -3.99 -52.86
CA LEU A 18 -22.36 -3.45 -51.65
C LEU A 18 -22.09 -1.95 -51.75
N GLY A 19 -21.85 -1.44 -52.97
CA GLY A 19 -21.75 0.01 -53.22
C GLY A 19 -23.09 0.72 -53.04
N SER A 20 -24.19 0.17 -53.56
CA SER A 20 -25.51 0.79 -53.42
C SER A 20 -26.05 0.77 -51.99
N LEU A 21 -25.75 -0.27 -51.21
CA LEU A 21 -26.08 -0.30 -49.77
C LEU A 21 -25.29 0.76 -48.98
N GLY A 22 -24.03 1.00 -49.36
CA GLY A 22 -23.19 2.03 -48.73
C GLY A 22 -23.72 3.44 -48.98
N GLU A 23 -24.12 3.77 -50.21
CA GLU A 23 -24.70 5.07 -50.54
C GLU A 23 -26.08 5.28 -49.92
N GLU A 24 -26.93 4.24 -49.80
CA GLU A 24 -28.23 4.36 -49.13
C GLU A 24 -28.10 4.56 -47.62
N ILE A 25 -27.12 3.92 -46.96
CA ILE A 25 -26.84 4.11 -45.54
C ILE A 25 -26.26 5.51 -45.30
N GLN A 26 -25.39 5.99 -46.18
CA GLN A 26 -24.77 7.31 -46.05
C GLN A 26 -25.78 8.44 -46.32
N GLN A 27 -26.63 8.32 -47.34
CA GLN A 27 -27.74 9.26 -47.58
C GLN A 27 -28.83 9.16 -46.50
N GLY A 28 -29.01 7.99 -45.87
CA GLY A 28 -29.89 7.81 -44.71
C GLY A 28 -29.36 8.52 -43.45
N LEU A 29 -28.04 8.47 -43.23
CA LEU A 29 -27.37 9.15 -42.12
C LEU A 29 -27.29 10.68 -42.33
N GLU A 30 -27.10 11.15 -43.56
CA GLU A 30 -27.17 12.59 -43.88
C GLU A 30 -28.61 13.14 -43.71
N ARG A 31 -29.64 12.37 -44.12
CA ARG A 31 -31.04 12.74 -43.86
C ARG A 31 -31.43 12.69 -42.38
N LEU A 32 -30.76 11.88 -41.57
CA LEU A 32 -30.93 11.87 -40.11
C LEU A 32 -30.18 13.03 -39.43
N GLY A 33 -29.06 13.47 -39.99
CA GLY A 33 -28.32 14.66 -39.55
C GLY A 33 -29.08 15.98 -39.80
N ASP A 34 -29.80 16.07 -40.92
CA ASP A 34 -30.62 17.25 -41.24
C ASP A 34 -32.00 17.25 -40.56
N ALA A 35 -32.48 16.11 -40.07
CA ALA A 35 -33.77 15.99 -39.37
C ALA A 35 -33.67 16.08 -37.84
N VAL A 36 -32.48 15.89 -37.27
CA VAL A 36 -32.24 16.02 -35.82
C VAL A 36 -31.07 16.98 -35.63
N GLY A 37 -31.39 18.27 -35.63
CA GLY A 37 -30.42 19.36 -35.50
C GLY A 37 -29.52 19.18 -34.28
N PHE A 38 -28.31 18.66 -34.50
CA PHE A 38 -27.35 18.31 -33.46
C PHE A 38 -26.85 19.56 -32.70
N ASP A 39 -26.90 20.73 -33.32
CA ASP A 39 -26.60 22.01 -32.66
C ASP A 39 -27.68 22.43 -31.65
N ALA A 40 -28.94 22.05 -31.86
CA ALA A 40 -30.02 22.32 -30.91
C ALA A 40 -29.94 21.39 -29.69
N LEU A 41 -29.51 20.13 -29.88
CA LEU A 41 -29.34 19.15 -28.81
C LEU A 41 -28.18 19.53 -27.87
N MET A 42 -27.07 20.03 -28.43
CA MET A 42 -25.93 20.50 -27.65
C MET A 42 -26.21 21.85 -26.98
N SER A 43 -26.99 22.74 -27.62
CA SER A 43 -27.48 23.97 -26.99
C SER A 43 -28.45 23.71 -25.84
N GLU A 44 -29.32 22.70 -25.93
CA GLU A 44 -30.21 22.32 -24.82
C GLU A 44 -29.43 21.68 -23.66
N LEU A 45 -28.38 20.91 -23.94
CA LEU A 45 -27.52 20.30 -22.92
C LEU A 45 -26.69 21.36 -22.17
N ASP A 46 -26.12 22.34 -22.88
CA ASP A 46 -25.42 23.47 -22.25
C ASP A 46 -26.37 24.38 -21.45
N GLN A 47 -27.62 24.57 -21.91
CA GLN A 47 -28.64 25.28 -21.13
C GLN A 47 -29.14 24.47 -19.92
N LEU A 48 -29.03 23.14 -19.94
CA LEU A 48 -29.36 22.26 -18.82
C LEU A 48 -28.26 22.22 -17.76
N LEU A 49 -27.00 22.30 -18.20
CA LEU A 49 -25.81 22.34 -17.35
C LEU A 49 -25.53 23.74 -16.77
N ALA A 50 -26.03 24.81 -17.41
CA ALA A 50 -25.92 26.19 -16.93
C ALA A 50 -27.08 26.66 -16.02
N ARG A 51 -28.02 25.78 -15.65
CA ARG A 51 -29.08 26.09 -14.67
C ARG A 51 -28.63 25.69 -13.26
N PRO A 52 -28.77 26.55 -12.24
CA PRO A 52 -28.60 26.11 -10.87
C PRO A 52 -29.62 25.00 -10.58
N SER A 53 -29.12 23.88 -10.06
CA SER A 53 -29.90 22.71 -9.73
C SER A 53 -31.08 23.05 -8.81
N ARG A 54 -32.21 22.39 -9.08
CA ARG A 54 -33.55 22.58 -8.52
C ARG A 54 -33.72 22.35 -6.99
N LEU A 55 -32.67 22.50 -6.19
CA LEU A 55 -32.74 22.41 -4.73
C LEU A 55 -32.91 23.74 -4.00
N ASP A 56 -32.98 24.88 -4.71
CA ASP A 56 -33.26 26.20 -4.11
C ASP A 56 -34.77 26.55 -3.96
N ARG A 57 -35.70 25.61 -4.18
CA ARG A 57 -37.16 25.92 -4.16
C ARG A 57 -37.91 25.47 -2.89
N PHE A 58 -37.21 25.21 -1.79
CA PHE A 58 -37.85 25.04 -0.47
C PHE A 58 -37.30 25.98 0.61
N LEU A 59 -36.77 27.12 0.22
CA LEU A 59 -36.54 28.24 1.15
C LEU A 59 -37.53 29.37 0.86
N PRO A 60 -38.49 29.61 1.77
CA PRO A 60 -39.02 30.92 2.05
C PRO A 60 -38.67 31.33 3.50
N PRO A 61 -38.72 32.62 3.85
CA PRO A 61 -37.58 33.50 3.71
C PRO A 61 -37.22 34.11 5.06
N GLU A 62 -35.94 34.07 5.43
CA GLU A 62 -35.32 35.10 6.27
C GLU A 62 -33.82 34.89 6.22
N ALA A 63 -33.23 35.42 5.15
CA ALA A 63 -31.84 35.83 5.20
C ALA A 63 -31.73 36.93 6.26
N GLN A 64 -30.73 36.76 7.12
CA GLN A 64 -30.03 37.82 7.86
C GLN A 64 -30.77 38.43 9.05
N ALA A 65 -30.55 37.86 10.24
CA ALA A 65 -30.26 38.68 11.41
C ALA A 65 -29.55 37.90 12.53
N HIS A 66 -28.43 38.47 13.00
CA HIS A 66 -27.83 38.31 14.33
C HIS A 66 -27.03 37.05 14.69
N ALA A 67 -25.73 37.32 14.87
CA ALA A 67 -24.86 36.68 15.82
C ALA A 67 -25.52 36.48 17.20
N ALA A 68 -25.50 35.26 17.72
CA ALA A 68 -25.60 34.93 19.15
C ALA A 68 -25.15 33.47 19.37
N GLY A 69 -24.48 33.21 20.50
CA GLY A 69 -23.90 31.92 20.87
C GLY A 69 -24.90 30.77 21.11
N PRO A 70 -24.42 29.59 21.53
CA PRO A 70 -25.20 28.34 21.47
C PRO A 70 -26.33 28.30 22.50
N GLN A 71 -27.51 27.84 22.07
CA GLN A 71 -28.64 27.45 22.92
C GLN A 71 -29.13 26.02 22.55
N PRO A 72 -29.62 25.22 23.52
CA PRO A 72 -29.78 23.77 23.39
C PRO A 72 -31.09 23.35 22.70
N VAL A 73 -31.06 22.34 21.84
CA VAL A 73 -32.25 21.77 21.17
C VAL A 73 -32.77 20.50 21.87
N ALA A 74 -34.10 20.43 21.99
CA ALA A 74 -34.87 19.42 22.71
C ALA A 74 -34.89 18.02 22.04
N ALA A 75 -35.11 16.99 22.87
CA ALA A 75 -35.21 15.58 22.49
C ALA A 75 -36.24 15.33 21.38
N GLN A 76 -35.83 14.70 20.27
CA GLN A 76 -36.72 14.27 19.19
C GLN A 76 -36.85 12.73 19.16
N ASP A 77 -37.99 12.24 18.67
CA ASP A 77 -38.24 10.81 18.39
C ASP A 77 -38.25 10.58 16.86
N TYR A 78 -37.85 9.38 16.41
CA TYR A 78 -37.76 8.96 15.01
C TYR A 78 -38.58 7.69 14.76
N THR A 79 -39.49 7.71 13.78
CA THR A 79 -40.23 6.51 13.39
C THR A 79 -39.53 5.79 12.24
N VAL A 80 -39.12 4.54 12.48
CA VAL A 80 -38.45 3.64 11.52
C VAL A 80 -39.33 3.43 10.29
N ARG A 81 -38.77 3.65 9.11
CA ARG A 81 -39.43 3.47 7.81
C ARG A 81 -38.92 2.21 7.13
N GLN A 82 -39.64 1.79 6.09
CA GLN A 82 -39.22 0.66 5.26
C GLN A 82 -37.84 0.93 4.65
N GLY A 83 -36.89 0.03 4.92
CA GLY A 83 -35.51 0.15 4.44
C GLY A 83 -34.56 0.88 5.38
N ASP A 84 -35.03 1.41 6.52
CA ASP A 84 -34.12 1.96 7.52
C ASP A 84 -33.39 0.85 8.29
N THR A 85 -32.12 1.10 8.59
CA THR A 85 -31.33 0.33 9.55
C THR A 85 -30.94 1.22 10.72
N LEU A 86 -30.64 0.64 11.90
CA LEU A 86 -30.24 1.45 13.05
C LEU A 86 -28.97 2.25 12.76
N GLY A 87 -28.05 1.68 11.96
CA GLY A 87 -26.88 2.36 11.43
C GLY A 87 -27.20 3.61 10.61
N ALA A 88 -28.12 3.50 9.64
CA ALA A 88 -28.50 4.62 8.80
C ALA A 88 -29.23 5.73 9.60
N ILE A 89 -30.07 5.34 10.56
CA ILE A 89 -30.77 6.31 11.43
C ILE A 89 -29.77 7.00 12.37
N ALA A 90 -28.86 6.24 12.98
CA ALA A 90 -27.83 6.77 13.87
C ALA A 90 -26.92 7.77 13.14
N ALA A 91 -26.43 7.42 11.95
CA ALA A 91 -25.63 8.32 11.11
C ALA A 91 -26.40 9.58 10.72
N ARG A 92 -27.67 9.47 10.33
CA ARG A 92 -28.52 10.61 9.95
C ARG A 92 -28.83 11.54 11.13
N THR A 93 -28.86 11.01 12.34
CA THR A 93 -29.26 11.74 13.56
C THR A 93 -28.09 12.13 14.46
N GLY A 94 -26.85 11.83 14.06
CA GLY A 94 -25.64 12.13 14.82
C GLY A 94 -25.45 11.27 16.07
N HIS A 95 -26.08 10.09 16.14
CA HIS A 95 -25.90 9.13 17.25
C HIS A 95 -24.96 8.00 16.84
N SER A 96 -24.33 7.34 17.81
CA SER A 96 -23.72 6.03 17.56
C SER A 96 -24.79 4.94 17.55
N VAL A 97 -24.58 3.87 16.77
CA VAL A 97 -25.52 2.73 16.70
C VAL A 97 -25.74 2.13 18.09
N GLU A 98 -24.67 1.98 18.87
CA GLU A 98 -24.71 1.46 20.23
C GLU A 98 -25.42 2.43 21.20
N GLY A 99 -25.14 3.73 21.11
CA GLY A 99 -25.79 4.75 21.93
C GLY A 99 -27.29 4.81 21.66
N LEU A 100 -27.69 4.77 20.39
CA LEU A 100 -29.09 4.79 19.98
C LEU A 100 -29.80 3.48 20.34
N ALA A 101 -29.13 2.32 20.23
CA ALA A 101 -29.65 1.02 20.66
C ALA A 101 -29.92 0.99 22.17
N ARG A 102 -28.96 1.44 22.98
CA ARG A 102 -29.06 1.50 24.44
C ARG A 102 -30.16 2.47 24.88
N LEU A 103 -30.24 3.65 24.26
CA LEU A 103 -31.28 4.65 24.53
C LEU A 103 -32.70 4.11 24.30
N ASN A 104 -32.83 3.18 23.38
CA ASN A 104 -34.11 2.57 22.98
C ASN A 104 -34.32 1.16 23.51
N GLY A 105 -33.42 0.65 24.37
CA GLY A 105 -33.52 -0.69 24.94
C GLY A 105 -33.54 -1.82 23.90
N LEU A 106 -32.88 -1.62 22.75
CA LEU A 106 -32.86 -2.60 21.67
C LEU A 106 -31.87 -3.72 21.99
N ALA A 107 -32.41 -4.91 22.27
CA ALA A 107 -31.60 -6.12 22.50
C ALA A 107 -30.87 -6.60 21.24
N ASN A 108 -31.39 -6.27 20.06
CA ASN A 108 -30.76 -6.55 18.78
C ASN A 108 -30.87 -5.32 17.84
N PRO A 109 -29.77 -4.61 17.58
CA PRO A 109 -29.71 -3.45 16.68
C PRO A 109 -30.14 -3.70 15.23
N ASP A 110 -30.06 -4.94 14.77
CA ASP A 110 -30.36 -5.34 13.38
C ASP A 110 -31.83 -5.72 13.18
N LYS A 111 -32.63 -5.70 14.26
CA LYS A 111 -34.06 -6.02 14.22
C LYS A 111 -34.88 -4.79 14.55
N LEU A 112 -34.99 -3.89 13.57
CA LEU A 112 -35.95 -2.79 13.61
C LEU A 112 -37.25 -3.18 12.91
N SER A 113 -38.37 -2.86 13.54
CA SER A 113 -39.70 -3.03 12.92
C SER A 113 -40.12 -1.73 12.22
N ILE A 114 -40.68 -1.85 11.02
CA ILE A 114 -41.25 -0.70 10.32
C ILE A 114 -42.39 -0.12 11.18
N GLY A 115 -42.35 1.19 11.42
CA GLY A 115 -43.27 1.90 12.33
C GLY A 115 -42.81 1.94 13.79
N GLN A 116 -41.69 1.32 14.14
CA GLN A 116 -41.10 1.41 15.48
C GLN A 116 -40.60 2.83 15.75
N VAL A 117 -40.93 3.39 16.92
CA VAL A 117 -40.47 4.73 17.31
C VAL A 117 -39.19 4.60 18.16
N LEU A 118 -38.13 5.27 17.74
CA LEU A 118 -36.85 5.40 18.42
C LEU A 118 -36.72 6.80 19.03
N LYS A 119 -36.49 6.87 20.34
CA LYS A 119 -36.08 8.07 21.05
C LYS A 119 -34.68 8.45 20.60
N LEU A 120 -34.49 9.68 20.11
CA LEU A 120 -33.17 10.20 19.77
C LEU A 120 -32.54 10.94 20.96
N GLY A 121 -33.32 11.49 21.89
CA GLY A 121 -32.76 12.27 23.00
C GLY A 121 -32.03 13.54 22.51
N ALA A 122 -31.37 14.26 23.42
CA ALA A 122 -30.42 15.28 23.00
C ALA A 122 -29.15 14.56 22.55
N ALA A 123 -28.66 14.85 21.34
CA ALA A 123 -27.38 14.33 20.88
C ALA A 123 -26.32 14.72 21.93
N PRO A 124 -25.59 13.75 22.54
CA PRO A 124 -24.59 14.10 23.53
C PRO A 124 -23.46 14.86 22.84
N ALA A 125 -23.37 16.16 23.11
CA ALA A 125 -22.10 16.86 23.04
C ALA A 125 -21.22 16.27 24.14
N ASP A 126 -20.05 15.76 23.75
CA ASP A 126 -19.03 15.20 24.63
C ASP A 126 -19.45 13.98 25.47
N THR A 127 -19.33 12.79 24.88
CA THR A 127 -18.79 11.64 25.63
C THR A 127 -17.74 10.90 24.79
N THR A 128 -16.48 11.19 25.11
CA THR A 128 -15.28 10.42 24.74
C THR A 128 -15.39 8.96 25.24
N PRO A 129 -15.16 7.94 24.39
CA PRO A 129 -14.72 6.62 24.82
C PRO A 129 -13.21 6.68 25.19
N PRO A 130 -12.70 5.74 26.00
CA PRO A 130 -11.36 5.85 26.57
C PRO A 130 -10.29 5.88 25.47
N THR A 131 -9.39 6.84 25.64
CA THR A 131 -8.25 7.17 24.80
C THR A 131 -7.21 6.05 24.80
N VAL A 132 -7.30 5.13 23.83
CA VAL A 132 -6.19 4.40 23.21
C VAL A 132 -6.74 3.80 21.91
N ASP A 133 -6.73 4.54 20.79
CA ASP A 133 -6.68 3.98 19.42
C ASP A 133 -7.05 4.98 18.29
N ALA A 134 -7.44 6.22 18.59
CA ALA A 134 -7.55 7.26 17.55
C ALA A 134 -6.18 7.71 17.00
N ALA A 135 -5.11 7.61 17.81
CA ALA A 135 -3.75 7.91 17.37
C ALA A 135 -3.16 6.82 16.44
N ARG A 136 -3.70 5.59 16.48
CA ARG A 136 -3.25 4.47 15.64
C ARG A 136 -3.93 4.45 14.27
N ALA A 137 -5.19 4.88 14.20
CA ALA A 137 -5.86 5.13 12.92
C ALA A 137 -5.24 6.32 12.16
N GLY A 138 -4.80 7.36 12.88
CA GLY A 138 -4.02 8.47 12.31
C GLY A 138 -2.57 8.10 11.95
N SER A 139 -1.92 7.19 12.69
CA SER A 139 -0.54 6.79 12.39
C SER A 139 -0.40 5.78 11.25
N MET A 140 -1.49 5.09 10.86
CA MET A 140 -1.53 4.28 9.64
C MET A 140 -1.78 5.09 8.36
N ALA A 141 -2.28 6.33 8.46
CA ALA A 141 -2.35 7.25 7.32
C ALA A 141 -0.96 7.79 6.89
N ALA A 142 0.06 7.63 7.74
CA ALA A 142 1.37 8.24 7.54
C ALA A 142 2.40 7.36 6.82
N ALA A 143 2.20 6.04 6.71
CA ALA A 143 3.21 5.13 6.17
C ALA A 143 3.31 5.15 4.62
N SER A 144 2.22 5.48 3.93
CA SER A 144 2.13 5.50 2.46
C SER A 144 1.95 6.89 1.85
N GLY A 145 1.71 7.91 2.68
CA GLY A 145 1.39 9.26 2.24
C GLY A 145 -0.01 9.44 1.65
N LEU A 146 -0.83 8.39 1.57
CA LEU A 146 -2.18 8.45 1.03
C LEU A 146 -3.16 8.98 2.09
N SER A 147 -3.93 10.02 1.75
CA SER A 147 -4.87 10.61 2.71
C SER A 147 -6.11 9.75 2.93
N GLN A 148 -6.89 10.07 3.97
CA GLN A 148 -8.20 9.45 4.16
C GLN A 148 -9.14 9.75 2.99
N ASN A 149 -9.10 10.96 2.43
CA ASN A 149 -9.87 11.31 1.23
C ASN A 149 -9.41 10.50 0.01
N GLY A 150 -8.11 10.27 -0.15
CA GLY A 150 -7.57 9.41 -1.21
C GLY A 150 -7.99 7.95 -1.06
N MET A 151 -8.03 7.44 0.18
CA MET A 151 -8.55 6.11 0.48
C MET A 151 -10.05 5.99 0.21
N ASP A 152 -10.83 7.00 0.56
CA ASP A 152 -12.28 7.04 0.29
C ASP A 152 -12.54 7.13 -1.21
N PHE A 153 -11.78 7.97 -1.93
CA PHE A 153 -11.86 8.09 -3.38
C PHE A 153 -11.56 6.76 -4.10
N LEU A 154 -10.49 6.08 -3.70
CA LEU A 154 -10.15 4.75 -4.21
C LEU A 154 -11.24 3.73 -3.88
N TYR A 155 -11.71 3.72 -2.63
CA TYR A 155 -12.78 2.82 -2.21
C TYR A 155 -14.05 3.00 -3.05
N ASP A 156 -14.48 4.25 -3.30
CA ASP A 156 -15.70 4.55 -4.06
C ASP A 156 -15.62 4.10 -5.53
N HIS A 157 -14.41 3.99 -6.09
CA HIS A 157 -14.18 3.51 -7.45
C HIS A 157 -14.03 1.99 -7.56
N GLU A 158 -13.59 1.32 -6.49
CA GLU A 158 -13.21 -0.10 -6.53
C GLU A 158 -14.23 -1.01 -5.82
N ALA A 159 -14.95 -0.49 -4.82
CA ALA A 159 -15.90 -1.26 -4.05
C ALA A 159 -17.21 -1.46 -4.82
N GLN A 160 -17.79 -2.65 -4.67
CA GLN A 160 -19.06 -3.02 -5.27
C GLN A 160 -19.95 -3.63 -4.20
N ALA A 161 -21.02 -2.91 -3.82
CA ALA A 161 -21.95 -3.37 -2.81
C ALA A 161 -22.52 -4.76 -3.14
N ASN A 162 -22.51 -5.66 -2.17
CA ASN A 162 -22.92 -7.08 -2.29
C ASN A 162 -22.05 -7.94 -3.22
N VAL A 163 -20.90 -7.42 -3.65
CA VAL A 163 -19.89 -8.14 -4.43
C VAL A 163 -18.56 -8.13 -3.70
N SER A 164 -17.95 -6.95 -3.54
CA SER A 164 -16.61 -6.82 -2.94
C SER A 164 -16.63 -7.17 -1.45
N ASN A 165 -17.70 -6.86 -0.73
CA ASN A 165 -17.84 -7.19 0.69
C ASN A 165 -17.97 -8.71 0.96
N HIS A 166 -18.01 -9.53 -0.08
CA HIS A 166 -18.09 -10.99 -0.04
C HIS A 166 -16.96 -11.64 -0.85
N LEU A 167 -16.72 -12.93 -0.60
CA LEU A 167 -15.85 -13.71 -1.46
C LEU A 167 -16.45 -13.79 -2.87
N HIS A 168 -15.67 -13.38 -3.87
CA HIS A 168 -16.08 -13.38 -5.26
C HIS A 168 -14.91 -13.76 -6.17
N TRP A 169 -15.19 -13.95 -7.45
CA TRP A 169 -14.18 -14.23 -8.48
C TRP A 169 -14.44 -13.29 -9.67
N PRO A 170 -13.57 -12.29 -9.91
CA PRO A 170 -13.77 -11.27 -10.94
C PRO A 170 -13.36 -11.73 -12.36
N GLU A 171 -13.35 -13.04 -12.61
CA GLU A 171 -12.95 -13.69 -13.87
C GLU A 171 -11.46 -13.55 -14.25
N GLY A 172 -11.09 -14.03 -15.45
CA GLY A 172 -9.75 -13.86 -16.01
C GLY A 172 -8.62 -14.54 -15.25
N ALA A 173 -7.52 -13.81 -15.03
CA ALA A 173 -6.31 -14.31 -14.37
C ALA A 173 -6.43 -14.33 -12.83
N SER A 174 -7.50 -13.81 -12.25
CA SER A 174 -7.68 -13.65 -10.82
C SER A 174 -8.00 -14.96 -10.09
N GLY A 175 -7.69 -14.97 -8.80
CA GLY A 175 -8.12 -16.00 -7.85
C GLY A 175 -9.34 -15.57 -7.05
N VAL A 176 -9.58 -16.27 -5.94
CA VAL A 176 -10.61 -15.86 -4.97
C VAL A 176 -10.26 -14.47 -4.47
N THR A 177 -11.23 -13.56 -4.49
CA THR A 177 -11.03 -12.15 -4.14
C THR A 177 -11.98 -11.75 -3.01
N LEU A 178 -11.51 -10.89 -2.11
CA LEU A 178 -12.32 -10.25 -1.07
C LEU A 178 -12.04 -8.74 -1.06
N GLY A 179 -13.03 -7.93 -0.73
CA GLY A 179 -12.91 -6.48 -0.78
C GLY A 179 -12.60 -5.98 -2.20
N PRO A 180 -12.28 -4.69 -2.32
CA PRO A 180 -11.88 -4.07 -3.58
C PRO A 180 -10.44 -4.46 -3.97
N GLY A 181 -10.25 -5.70 -4.42
CA GLY A 181 -9.00 -6.15 -5.07
C GLY A 181 -8.02 -6.99 -4.23
N TYR A 182 -8.40 -7.48 -3.05
CA TYR A 182 -7.57 -8.44 -2.31
C TYR A 182 -7.65 -9.83 -2.93
N ASP A 183 -6.79 -10.09 -3.92
CA ASP A 183 -6.68 -11.38 -4.61
C ASP A 183 -5.84 -12.39 -3.81
N MET A 184 -6.36 -13.61 -3.65
CA MET A 184 -5.78 -14.70 -2.86
C MET A 184 -4.86 -15.64 -3.66
N LYS A 185 -4.83 -15.56 -5.00
CA LYS A 185 -4.04 -16.46 -5.87
C LYS A 185 -2.55 -16.40 -5.59
N GLY A 186 -2.03 -15.20 -5.35
CA GLY A 186 -0.61 -14.96 -5.09
C GLY A 186 -0.21 -15.08 -3.62
N ARG A 187 -1.15 -15.40 -2.73
CA ARG A 187 -0.97 -15.33 -1.27
C ARG A 187 -0.99 -16.73 -0.66
N SER A 188 -0.29 -16.89 0.46
CA SER A 188 -0.40 -18.12 1.25
C SER A 188 -1.67 -18.08 2.10
N ALA A 189 -2.21 -19.25 2.44
CA ALA A 189 -3.36 -19.36 3.34
C ALA A 189 -3.08 -18.63 4.68
N ALA A 190 -1.88 -18.78 5.24
CA ALA A 190 -1.50 -18.09 6.48
C ALA A 190 -1.52 -16.54 6.36
N ALA A 191 -1.07 -16.00 5.21
CA ALA A 191 -1.12 -14.55 4.99
C ALA A 191 -2.56 -14.06 4.86
N ILE A 192 -3.41 -14.81 4.15
CA ILE A 192 -4.83 -14.50 4.03
C ILE A 192 -5.51 -14.54 5.40
N GLU A 193 -5.31 -15.60 6.18
CA GLU A 193 -5.90 -15.70 7.52
C GLU A 193 -5.46 -14.54 8.42
N HIS A 194 -4.17 -14.20 8.41
CA HIS A 194 -3.63 -13.06 9.16
C HIS A 194 -4.25 -11.73 8.74
N ASP A 195 -4.25 -11.41 7.45
CA ASP A 195 -4.72 -10.12 6.93
C ASP A 195 -6.23 -9.94 7.19
N LEU A 196 -7.01 -11.03 7.06
CA LEU A 196 -8.44 -11.03 7.36
C LEU A 196 -8.72 -10.83 8.86
N ILE A 197 -7.96 -11.49 9.74
CA ILE A 197 -8.06 -11.27 11.20
C ILE A 197 -7.68 -9.83 11.55
N ALA A 198 -6.64 -9.27 10.92
CA ALA A 198 -6.19 -7.90 11.16
C ALA A 198 -7.25 -6.84 10.83
N VAL A 199 -8.14 -7.13 9.87
CA VAL A 199 -9.29 -6.27 9.54
C VAL A 199 -10.57 -6.68 10.29
N GLY A 200 -10.48 -7.57 11.28
CA GLY A 200 -11.59 -7.93 12.16
C GLY A 200 -12.51 -9.03 11.65
N VAL A 201 -12.09 -9.82 10.65
CA VAL A 201 -12.78 -11.08 10.30
C VAL A 201 -12.52 -12.11 11.39
N SER A 202 -13.53 -12.92 11.75
CA SER A 202 -13.37 -13.96 12.76
C SER A 202 -12.33 -15.00 12.32
N ALA A 203 -11.56 -15.54 13.26
CA ALA A 203 -10.51 -16.52 12.96
C ALA A 203 -11.04 -17.74 12.18
N ASP A 204 -12.26 -18.21 12.48
CA ASP A 204 -12.85 -19.36 11.77
C ASP A 204 -13.26 -19.01 10.34
N ALA A 205 -13.83 -17.82 10.11
CA ALA A 205 -14.16 -17.36 8.77
C ALA A 205 -12.89 -17.05 7.95
N ALA A 206 -11.87 -16.47 8.59
CA ALA A 206 -10.57 -16.19 7.97
C ALA A 206 -9.83 -17.48 7.58
N ARG A 207 -9.80 -18.49 8.46
CA ARG A 207 -9.24 -19.82 8.18
C ARG A 207 -10.00 -20.52 7.06
N LYS A 208 -11.33 -20.40 7.03
CA LYS A 208 -12.13 -21.00 5.96
C LYS A 208 -11.91 -20.28 4.64
N ALA A 209 -11.83 -18.95 4.63
CA ALA A 209 -11.56 -18.17 3.43
C ALA A 209 -10.15 -18.42 2.89
N SER A 210 -9.17 -18.67 3.76
CA SER A 210 -7.78 -18.92 3.37
C SER A 210 -7.57 -20.23 2.60
N GLU A 211 -8.53 -21.16 2.65
CA GLU A 211 -8.56 -22.32 1.74
C GLU A 211 -8.65 -21.92 0.25
N GLY A 212 -9.06 -20.67 -0.03
CA GLY A 212 -9.06 -20.07 -1.37
C GLY A 212 -7.67 -19.71 -1.90
N ALA A 213 -6.62 -19.81 -1.08
CA ALA A 213 -5.23 -19.51 -1.45
C ALA A 213 -4.78 -20.27 -2.70
N GLY A 214 -4.19 -19.56 -3.66
CA GLY A 214 -3.65 -20.18 -4.88
C GLY A 214 -4.70 -20.69 -5.87
N LEU A 215 -6.00 -20.69 -5.53
CA LEU A 215 -7.05 -21.09 -6.47
C LEU A 215 -7.14 -20.09 -7.62
N SER A 216 -7.47 -20.61 -8.81
CA SER A 216 -7.70 -19.80 -10.01
C SER A 216 -8.69 -20.49 -10.96
N GLY A 217 -9.21 -19.76 -11.95
CA GLY A 217 -10.16 -20.29 -12.92
C GLY A 217 -11.41 -20.87 -12.26
N ALA A 218 -11.88 -22.02 -12.77
CA ALA A 218 -13.09 -22.68 -12.26
C ALA A 218 -13.02 -22.99 -10.76
N ALA A 219 -11.85 -23.38 -10.23
CA ALA A 219 -11.70 -23.69 -8.81
C ALA A 219 -11.91 -22.46 -7.91
N ALA A 220 -11.40 -21.29 -8.32
CA ALA A 220 -11.63 -20.04 -7.60
C ALA A 220 -13.09 -19.61 -7.67
N ARG A 221 -13.70 -19.69 -8.86
CA ARG A 221 -15.13 -19.39 -9.05
C ARG A 221 -16.02 -20.24 -8.17
N ASP A 222 -15.82 -21.55 -8.19
CA ASP A 222 -16.68 -22.51 -7.49
C ASP A 222 -16.49 -22.37 -5.96
N PHE A 223 -15.25 -22.17 -5.50
CA PHE A 223 -14.96 -21.88 -4.10
C PHE A 223 -15.62 -20.58 -3.64
N ALA A 224 -15.47 -19.48 -4.39
CA ALA A 224 -16.07 -18.20 -4.06
C ALA A 224 -17.60 -18.29 -4.01
N ALA A 225 -18.22 -18.97 -4.99
CA ALA A 225 -19.67 -19.18 -5.01
C ALA A 225 -20.16 -19.99 -3.80
N ALA A 226 -19.47 -21.07 -3.44
CA ALA A 226 -19.82 -21.91 -2.31
C ALA A 226 -19.66 -21.21 -0.95
N ASN A 227 -18.72 -20.26 -0.85
CA ASN A 227 -18.39 -19.55 0.39
C ASN A 227 -18.80 -18.07 0.36
N LYS A 228 -19.70 -17.66 -0.54
CA LYS A 228 -20.05 -16.24 -0.74
C LYS A 228 -20.47 -15.54 0.54
N ASN A 229 -21.26 -16.20 1.38
CA ASN A 229 -21.80 -15.64 2.62
C ASN A 229 -20.92 -15.93 3.85
N LEU A 230 -19.71 -16.49 3.67
CA LEU A 230 -18.79 -16.80 4.77
C LEU A 230 -18.33 -15.53 5.48
N ILE A 231 -18.07 -14.47 4.71
CA ILE A 231 -17.64 -13.16 5.19
C ILE A 231 -18.55 -12.12 4.57
N SER A 232 -18.96 -11.15 5.39
CA SER A 232 -19.61 -9.92 4.97
C SER A 232 -18.84 -8.78 5.61
N LEU A 233 -17.91 -8.18 4.87
CA LEU A 233 -17.11 -7.06 5.38
C LEU A 233 -17.98 -5.82 5.59
N THR A 234 -17.67 -5.03 6.61
CA THR A 234 -18.15 -3.64 6.69
C THR A 234 -17.30 -2.75 5.79
N ALA A 235 -17.81 -1.56 5.44
CA ALA A 235 -17.07 -0.59 4.64
C ALA A 235 -15.69 -0.24 5.26
N ASP A 236 -15.60 -0.16 6.59
CA ASP A 236 -14.33 0.10 7.29
C ASP A 236 -13.35 -1.07 7.14
N GLN A 237 -13.84 -2.31 7.16
CA GLN A 237 -13.01 -3.50 6.96
C GLN A 237 -12.55 -3.62 5.51
N GLU A 238 -13.42 -3.31 4.54
CA GLU A 238 -13.04 -3.26 3.13
C GLU A 238 -12.00 -2.16 2.88
N LYS A 239 -12.14 -0.98 3.48
CA LYS A 239 -11.14 0.10 3.40
C LYS A 239 -9.82 -0.29 4.05
N ALA A 240 -9.86 -0.97 5.20
CA ALA A 240 -8.66 -1.47 5.86
C ALA A 240 -7.92 -2.53 5.02
N LEU A 241 -8.66 -3.43 4.38
CA LEU A 241 -8.10 -4.44 3.47
C LEU A 241 -7.59 -3.83 2.15
N LEU A 242 -8.31 -2.83 1.61
CA LEU A 242 -7.91 -2.05 0.46
C LEU A 242 -6.58 -1.32 0.71
N ARG A 243 -6.43 -0.72 1.90
CA ARG A 243 -5.21 0.01 2.28
C ARG A 243 -3.97 -0.88 2.13
N GLN A 244 -4.03 -2.13 2.60
CA GLN A 244 -2.94 -3.10 2.44
C GLN A 244 -2.63 -3.42 0.97
N THR A 245 -3.65 -3.36 0.11
CA THR A 245 -3.53 -3.65 -1.33
C THR A 245 -2.98 -2.44 -2.11
N VAL A 246 -3.31 -1.22 -1.67
CA VAL A 246 -2.92 0.05 -2.32
C VAL A 246 -1.53 0.53 -1.89
N GLU A 247 -1.06 0.19 -0.70
CA GLU A 247 0.24 0.64 -0.18
C GLU A 247 1.43 0.48 -1.16
N PRO A 248 1.59 -0.66 -1.88
CA PRO A 248 2.65 -0.80 -2.88
C PRO A 248 2.55 0.20 -4.04
N TYR A 249 1.35 0.64 -4.41
CA TYR A 249 1.12 1.62 -5.46
C TYR A 249 1.47 3.03 -4.98
N ALA A 250 1.08 3.38 -3.75
CA ALA A 250 1.43 4.65 -3.13
C ALA A 250 2.95 4.83 -3.03
N ALA A 251 3.66 3.79 -2.58
CA ALA A 251 5.11 3.79 -2.54
C ALA A 251 5.75 3.94 -3.94
N ALA A 252 5.20 3.29 -4.96
CA ALA A 252 5.69 3.40 -6.33
C ALA A 252 5.50 4.81 -6.91
N VAL A 253 4.37 5.46 -6.62
CA VAL A 253 4.12 6.85 -7.00
C VAL A 253 5.09 7.78 -6.29
N GLN A 254 5.23 7.63 -4.97
CA GLN A 254 6.13 8.45 -4.17
C GLN A 254 7.59 8.37 -4.65
N ALA A 255 8.04 7.18 -5.03
CA ALA A 255 9.40 6.97 -5.53
C ALA A 255 9.64 7.53 -6.95
N ALA A 256 8.57 7.73 -7.73
CA ALA A 256 8.66 8.13 -9.13
C ALA A 256 8.45 9.64 -9.34
N VAL A 257 7.73 10.31 -8.45
CA VAL A 257 7.48 11.76 -8.50
C VAL A 257 8.69 12.52 -7.95
N THR A 258 9.26 13.43 -8.75
CA THR A 258 10.48 14.19 -8.41
C THR A 258 10.24 15.68 -8.18
N VAL A 259 8.99 16.13 -8.31
CA VAL A 259 8.56 17.53 -8.11
C VAL A 259 7.62 17.63 -6.90
N PRO A 260 7.42 18.82 -6.31
CA PRO A 260 6.42 19.01 -5.25
C PRO A 260 5.03 18.72 -5.79
N VAL A 261 4.17 18.09 -4.98
CA VAL A 261 2.77 17.85 -5.34
C VAL A 261 1.88 18.22 -4.17
N THR A 262 0.59 18.44 -4.37
CA THR A 262 -0.37 18.54 -3.27
C THR A 262 -0.80 17.14 -2.80
N GLN A 263 -1.44 17.05 -1.64
CA GLN A 263 -2.04 15.81 -1.14
C GLN A 263 -3.01 15.20 -2.17
N ASN A 264 -3.89 16.02 -2.74
CA ASN A 264 -4.87 15.54 -3.72
C ASN A 264 -4.21 15.10 -5.03
N GLN A 265 -3.12 15.76 -5.45
CA GLN A 265 -2.32 15.32 -6.59
C GLN A 265 -1.68 13.96 -6.34
N PHE A 266 -1.11 13.74 -5.15
CA PHE A 266 -0.57 12.45 -4.78
C PHE A 266 -1.66 11.37 -4.75
N ASP A 267 -2.78 11.62 -4.08
CA ASP A 267 -3.89 10.67 -3.97
C ASP A 267 -4.45 10.29 -5.35
N ALA A 268 -4.62 11.26 -6.25
CA ALA A 268 -5.04 11.02 -7.63
C ALA A 268 -4.03 10.18 -8.42
N LEU A 269 -2.71 10.43 -8.26
CA LEU A 269 -1.66 9.65 -8.90
C LEU A 269 -1.61 8.21 -8.37
N VAL A 270 -1.91 7.98 -7.08
CA VAL A 270 -2.03 6.62 -6.51
C VAL A 270 -3.22 5.88 -7.11
N SER A 271 -4.38 6.52 -7.21
CA SER A 271 -5.54 5.93 -7.89
C SER A 271 -5.26 5.59 -9.35
N PHE A 272 -4.58 6.51 -10.05
CA PHE A 272 -4.17 6.33 -11.43
C PHE A 272 -3.21 5.14 -11.57
N ALA A 273 -2.17 5.07 -10.74
CA ALA A 273 -1.19 3.97 -10.74
C ALA A 273 -1.80 2.62 -10.33
N TYR A 274 -2.78 2.61 -9.43
CA TYR A 274 -3.54 1.41 -9.07
C TYR A 274 -4.25 0.82 -10.31
N ASN A 275 -4.87 1.69 -11.12
CA ASN A 275 -5.63 1.25 -12.28
C ASN A 275 -4.76 0.85 -13.49
N ILE A 276 -3.68 1.59 -13.78
CA ILE A 276 -2.85 1.33 -14.97
C ILE A 276 -1.60 0.48 -14.68
N GLY A 277 -1.37 0.13 -13.41
CA GLY A 277 -0.18 -0.55 -12.93
C GLY A 277 1.04 0.37 -12.76
N THR A 278 2.04 -0.10 -12.01
CA THR A 278 3.24 0.69 -11.63
C THR A 278 4.43 0.51 -12.56
N GLY A 279 4.36 -0.40 -13.53
CA GLY A 279 5.48 -0.78 -14.40
C GLY A 279 5.78 0.22 -15.52
N GLN A 280 6.74 -0.13 -16.39
CA GLN A 280 7.13 0.67 -17.56
C GLN A 280 5.98 0.84 -18.58
N ASN A 281 5.07 -0.12 -18.65
CA ASN A 281 3.86 -0.04 -19.48
C ASN A 281 2.67 0.61 -18.74
N GLY A 282 2.90 1.16 -17.54
CA GLY A 282 1.92 1.85 -16.70
C GLY A 282 2.49 3.17 -16.18
N PHE A 283 2.34 3.43 -14.88
CA PHE A 283 2.69 4.70 -14.25
C PHE A 283 4.12 5.19 -14.56
N ARG A 284 5.14 4.32 -14.39
CA ARG A 284 6.55 4.71 -14.56
C ARG A 284 6.93 5.12 -15.98
N GLY A 285 6.24 4.60 -16.99
CA GLY A 285 6.46 4.99 -18.39
C GLY A 285 5.42 5.97 -18.93
N SER A 286 4.51 6.47 -18.08
CA SER A 286 3.41 7.32 -18.52
C SER A 286 3.88 8.74 -18.90
N THR A 287 3.23 9.31 -19.92
CA THR A 287 3.43 10.73 -20.27
C THR A 287 3.00 11.65 -19.12
N ALA A 288 2.00 11.24 -18.33
CA ALA A 288 1.55 11.96 -17.14
C ALA A 288 2.70 12.18 -16.14
N LEU A 289 3.40 11.10 -15.75
CA LEU A 289 4.56 11.21 -14.87
C LEU A 289 5.70 12.01 -15.48
N ALA A 290 5.97 11.82 -16.77
CA ALA A 290 7.04 12.53 -17.47
C ALA A 290 6.81 14.05 -17.49
N ARG A 291 5.57 14.49 -17.75
CA ARG A 291 5.19 15.92 -17.73
C ARG A 291 5.17 16.48 -16.32
N LEU A 292 4.63 15.73 -15.35
CA LEU A 292 4.64 16.11 -13.95
C LEU A 292 6.07 16.42 -13.47
N ASN A 293 7.00 15.51 -13.71
CA ASN A 293 8.40 15.67 -13.28
C ASN A 293 9.16 16.79 -14.00
N GLN A 294 8.61 17.33 -15.10
CA GLN A 294 9.12 18.54 -15.76
C GLN A 294 8.50 19.83 -15.19
N GLY A 295 7.61 19.72 -14.20
CA GLY A 295 6.85 20.83 -13.62
C GLY A 295 5.60 21.21 -14.43
N ASP A 296 5.22 20.42 -15.44
CA ASP A 296 4.02 20.64 -16.25
C ASP A 296 2.82 19.89 -15.63
N TYR A 297 2.25 20.47 -14.57
CA TYR A 297 1.13 19.88 -13.84
C TYR A 297 -0.16 19.83 -14.68
N ALA A 298 -0.42 20.87 -15.48
CA ALA A 298 -1.59 20.92 -16.34
C ALA A 298 -1.50 19.88 -17.46
N GLY A 299 -0.33 19.75 -18.09
CA GLY A 299 -0.08 18.73 -19.08
C GLY A 299 -0.02 17.32 -18.49
N ALA A 300 0.37 17.15 -17.23
CA ALA A 300 0.27 15.87 -16.52
C ALA A 300 -1.18 15.42 -16.36
N ALA A 301 -2.06 16.31 -15.88
CA ALA A 301 -3.49 16.06 -15.75
C ALA A 301 -4.15 15.75 -17.10
N GLU A 302 -3.81 16.51 -18.15
CA GLU A 302 -4.25 16.20 -19.52
C GLU A 302 -3.79 14.79 -19.94
N ALA A 303 -2.53 14.43 -19.70
CA ALA A 303 -2.00 13.14 -20.09
C ALA A 303 -2.58 11.96 -19.28
N MET A 304 -3.11 12.19 -18.06
CA MET A 304 -3.88 11.18 -17.33
C MET A 304 -5.17 10.81 -18.09
N SER A 305 -5.85 11.78 -18.70
CA SER A 305 -7.08 11.55 -19.47
C SER A 305 -6.91 10.66 -20.71
N TRP A 306 -5.68 10.52 -21.22
CA TRP A 306 -5.38 9.69 -22.39
C TRP A 306 -5.40 8.18 -22.07
N TRP A 307 -5.33 7.80 -20.80
CA TRP A 307 -5.42 6.42 -20.34
C TRP A 307 -6.88 5.98 -20.21
N ASN A 308 -7.58 6.01 -21.34
CA ASN A 308 -9.01 5.78 -21.46
C ASN A 308 -9.36 4.51 -22.25
N LYS A 309 -8.39 3.63 -22.50
CA LYS A 309 -8.60 2.41 -23.31
C LYS A 309 -8.46 1.13 -22.48
N SER A 310 -9.32 0.16 -22.77
CA SER A 310 -9.24 -1.23 -22.34
C SER A 310 -9.26 -2.13 -23.58
N ASP A 311 -8.35 -3.09 -23.68
CA ASP A 311 -8.20 -3.96 -24.87
C ASP A 311 -8.13 -3.20 -26.21
N GLY A 312 -7.51 -2.01 -26.18
CA GLY A 312 -7.34 -1.13 -27.33
C GLY A 312 -8.57 -0.29 -27.70
N GLN A 313 -9.71 -0.48 -27.03
CA GLN A 313 -10.94 0.29 -27.25
C GLN A 313 -11.15 1.34 -26.17
N VAL A 314 -11.69 2.50 -26.55
CA VAL A 314 -12.04 3.56 -25.60
C VAL A 314 -13.18 3.09 -24.68
N SER A 315 -13.00 3.25 -23.37
CA SER A 315 -13.94 2.84 -22.33
C SER A 315 -14.53 4.07 -21.64
N GLN A 316 -15.86 4.19 -21.66
CA GLN A 316 -16.56 5.28 -20.97
C GLN A 316 -16.32 5.24 -19.45
N GLY A 317 -16.19 4.05 -18.85
CA GLY A 317 -15.87 3.92 -17.44
C GLY A 317 -14.48 4.47 -17.10
N LEU A 318 -13.49 4.25 -17.98
CA LEU A 318 -12.17 4.84 -17.81
C LEU A 318 -12.18 6.35 -18.05
N ILE A 319 -12.98 6.86 -18.99
CA ILE A 319 -13.15 8.32 -19.18
C ILE A 319 -13.68 8.96 -17.90
N ASN A 320 -14.74 8.41 -17.30
CA ASN A 320 -15.33 8.94 -16.07
C ASN A 320 -14.30 8.90 -14.92
N ARG A 321 -13.63 7.76 -14.72
CA ARG A 321 -12.58 7.64 -13.71
C ARG A 321 -11.45 8.66 -13.89
N ARG A 322 -10.98 8.88 -15.12
CA ARG A 322 -9.92 9.89 -15.37
C ARG A 322 -10.42 11.30 -15.15
N ALA A 323 -11.70 11.59 -15.41
CA ALA A 323 -12.28 12.88 -15.07
C ALA A 323 -12.25 13.10 -13.55
N ASP A 324 -12.67 12.10 -12.77
CA ASP A 324 -12.67 12.16 -11.30
C ASP A 324 -11.24 12.26 -10.72
N GLU A 325 -10.28 11.51 -11.26
CA GLU A 325 -8.87 11.59 -10.86
C GLU A 325 -8.25 12.94 -11.23
N VAL A 326 -8.58 13.51 -12.39
CA VAL A 326 -8.12 14.84 -12.83
C VAL A 326 -8.78 15.94 -12.00
N GLU A 327 -10.05 15.79 -11.64
CA GLU A 327 -10.75 16.69 -10.72
C GLU A 327 -10.09 16.69 -9.34
N LEU A 328 -9.81 15.49 -8.78
CA LEU A 328 -9.06 15.37 -7.54
C LEU A 328 -7.67 16.00 -7.66
N PHE A 329 -6.93 15.70 -8.74
CA PHE A 329 -5.59 16.26 -8.99
C PHE A 329 -5.59 17.80 -9.07
N ASN A 330 -6.62 18.39 -9.66
CA ASN A 330 -6.76 19.85 -9.80
C ASN A 330 -7.38 20.52 -8.57
N THR A 331 -8.03 19.76 -7.69
CA THR A 331 -8.62 20.28 -6.46
C THR A 331 -7.49 20.79 -5.55
N PRO A 332 -7.55 22.05 -5.09
CA PRO A 332 -6.56 22.58 -4.16
C PRO A 332 -6.42 21.68 -2.93
N GLY A 333 -5.19 21.29 -2.63
CA GLY A 333 -4.87 20.44 -1.48
C GLY A 333 -3.69 21.02 -0.72
N ALA A 334 -3.49 20.56 0.51
CA ALA A 334 -2.29 20.88 1.26
C ALA A 334 -1.04 20.47 0.44
N PRO A 335 0.01 21.30 0.34
CA PRO A 335 1.25 20.91 -0.29
C PRO A 335 1.81 19.67 0.43
N LEU A 336 2.00 18.58 -0.31
CA LEU A 336 2.91 17.53 0.11
C LEU A 336 4.30 18.01 -0.27
N ALA A 337 5.14 18.25 0.73
CA ALA A 337 6.53 18.60 0.46
C ALA A 337 7.13 17.55 -0.49
N SER A 338 7.87 17.99 -1.53
CA SER A 338 8.84 17.09 -2.15
C SER A 338 9.66 16.45 -1.04
N PRO A 339 10.05 15.17 -1.12
CA PRO A 339 10.96 14.60 -0.13
C PRO A 339 12.32 15.31 -0.23
N THR A 340 12.44 16.42 0.49
CA THR A 340 13.67 17.07 0.94
C THR A 340 13.62 17.01 2.46
N PRO A 341 14.68 16.54 3.13
CA PRO A 341 14.65 16.14 4.53
C PRO A 341 14.26 17.32 5.41
N THR A 342 13.03 17.33 5.92
CA THR A 342 12.58 18.38 6.84
C THR A 342 12.53 17.82 8.25
N ALA A 343 13.22 18.57 9.11
CA ALA A 343 13.42 18.36 10.52
C ALA A 343 12.11 18.13 11.29
N ALA A 344 12.16 17.15 12.18
CA ALA A 344 11.09 16.81 13.11
C ALA A 344 10.97 17.91 14.19
N THR A 345 9.79 18.48 14.32
CA THR A 345 9.37 19.26 15.50
C THR A 345 9.20 18.33 16.69
N THR A 346 9.86 18.70 17.78
CA THR A 346 9.77 18.11 19.12
C THR A 346 8.38 18.28 19.73
N GLU A 347 7.70 17.18 20.01
CA GLU A 347 6.71 17.10 21.08
C GLU A 347 7.14 16.02 22.09
N THR A 348 7.23 16.44 23.36
CA THR A 348 7.74 15.67 24.48
C THR A 348 6.61 15.05 25.28
N TRP A 349 6.54 13.72 25.35
CA TRP A 349 6.08 12.97 26.55
C TRP A 349 6.94 11.70 26.73
N ARG A 350 7.30 11.44 27.99
CA ARG A 350 8.38 10.57 28.53
C ARG A 350 7.92 9.08 28.58
N THR A 351 8.69 7.98 28.52
CA THR A 351 10.10 7.61 28.88
C THR A 351 10.58 6.32 28.14
N SER A 352 11.77 6.39 27.49
CA SER A 352 12.85 5.38 27.24
C SER A 352 12.64 4.09 26.40
N PRO A 353 13.68 3.56 25.69
CA PRO A 353 14.32 4.16 24.50
C PRO A 353 14.54 3.11 23.38
N MET A 354 13.88 3.24 22.22
CA MET A 354 14.51 2.79 20.97
C MET A 354 15.16 4.01 20.31
N ALA A 355 16.43 3.86 19.99
CA ALA A 355 17.37 4.93 19.70
C ALA A 355 16.83 5.90 18.63
N ALA A 356 16.89 7.19 18.94
CA ALA A 356 16.62 8.23 17.96
C ALA A 356 17.51 8.00 16.73
N THR A 357 16.90 7.96 15.56
CA THR A 357 17.58 7.78 14.26
C THR A 357 18.11 9.10 13.69
N SER A 358 18.16 10.16 14.51
CA SER A 358 18.74 11.43 14.10
C SER A 358 20.25 11.29 13.89
N PRO A 359 20.87 12.10 13.00
CA PRO A 359 22.31 12.04 12.77
C PRO A 359 23.15 12.16 14.05
N ASP A 360 22.77 13.07 14.96
CA ASP A 360 23.48 13.28 16.23
C ASP A 360 23.32 12.09 17.17
N ALA A 361 22.13 11.50 17.24
CA ALA A 361 21.88 10.33 18.09
C ALA A 361 22.61 9.10 17.57
N LEU A 362 22.62 8.87 16.25
CA LEU A 362 23.39 7.79 15.63
C LEU A 362 24.90 8.00 15.82
N ALA A 363 25.39 9.23 15.67
CA ALA A 363 26.77 9.58 15.95
C ALA A 363 27.12 9.36 17.44
N ALA A 364 26.22 9.69 18.37
CA ALA A 364 26.38 9.42 19.80
C ALA A 364 26.41 7.91 20.11
N THR A 365 25.58 7.12 19.41
CA THR A 365 25.61 5.66 19.51
C THR A 365 26.94 5.11 18.98
N ILE A 366 27.46 5.60 17.84
CA ILE A 366 28.80 5.24 17.34
C ILE A 366 29.89 5.65 18.34
N ALA A 367 29.77 6.82 18.96
CA ALA A 367 30.72 7.29 19.97
C ALA A 367 30.75 6.40 21.22
N THR A 368 29.61 5.82 21.60
CA THR A 368 29.47 4.95 22.78
C THR A 368 29.82 3.50 22.45
N GLN A 369 29.20 2.93 21.43
CA GLN A 369 29.23 1.50 21.09
C GLN A 369 30.25 1.13 20.00
N GLY A 370 30.71 2.10 19.21
CA GLY A 370 31.75 1.87 18.22
C GLY A 370 33.12 1.64 18.86
N ASP A 371 34.00 0.92 18.18
CA ASP A 371 35.41 0.80 18.58
C ASP A 371 36.19 2.12 18.33
N ALA A 372 37.47 2.15 18.71
CA ALA A 372 38.33 3.33 18.54
C ALA A 372 38.46 3.77 17.07
N GLN A 373 38.48 2.83 16.13
CA GLN A 373 38.64 3.13 14.71
C GLN A 373 37.33 3.60 14.07
N ALA A 374 36.16 3.14 14.52
CA ALA A 374 34.87 3.69 14.09
C ALA A 374 34.70 5.14 14.54
N LYS A 375 35.13 5.46 15.76
CA LYS A 375 35.16 6.84 16.27
C LYS A 375 36.11 7.71 15.47
N ALA A 376 37.31 7.20 15.17
CA ALA A 376 38.30 7.91 14.36
C ALA A 376 37.80 8.15 12.92
N ASP A 377 37.19 7.13 12.29
CA ASP A 377 36.60 7.24 10.96
C ASP A 377 35.55 8.37 10.92
N LEU A 378 34.58 8.35 11.84
CA LEU A 378 33.51 9.36 11.89
C LEU A 378 34.07 10.77 12.18
N ALA A 379 35.04 10.88 13.09
CA ALA A 379 35.69 12.15 13.40
C ALA A 379 36.45 12.73 12.20
N ALA A 380 37.01 11.87 11.34
CA ALA A 380 37.69 12.24 10.10
C ALA A 380 36.72 12.51 8.92
N GLY A 381 35.41 12.51 9.15
CA GLY A 381 34.40 12.70 8.10
C GLY A 381 34.19 11.49 7.19
N ARG A 382 34.88 10.36 7.46
CA ARG A 382 34.60 9.10 6.75
C ARG A 382 33.22 8.58 7.13
N LYS A 383 32.58 7.90 6.18
CA LYS A 383 31.28 7.29 6.41
C LYS A 383 31.43 6.05 7.29
N VAL A 384 30.63 6.00 8.35
CA VAL A 384 30.48 4.84 9.24
C VAL A 384 29.08 4.31 9.07
N VAL A 385 28.94 3.00 8.88
CA VAL A 385 27.63 2.37 8.85
C VAL A 385 27.29 1.91 10.27
N ILE A 386 26.07 2.18 10.73
CA ILE A 386 25.55 1.66 11.99
C ILE A 386 24.26 0.88 11.70
N ALA A 387 24.07 -0.26 12.35
CA ALA A 387 22.83 -0.99 12.34
C ALA A 387 22.27 -1.11 13.74
N LEU A 388 21.00 -0.77 13.90
CA LEU A 388 20.20 -0.92 15.10
C LEU A 388 19.28 -2.11 14.87
N ARG A 389 19.61 -3.24 15.49
CA ARG A 389 18.84 -4.47 15.37
C ARG A 389 17.61 -4.42 16.25
N THR A 390 16.49 -4.87 15.72
CA THR A 390 15.31 -5.31 16.46
C THR A 390 15.38 -6.82 16.54
N ASP A 391 15.29 -7.39 17.74
CA ASP A 391 15.27 -8.86 17.89
C ASP A 391 13.93 -9.40 17.38
N THR A 392 13.97 -10.13 16.28
CA THR A 392 12.79 -10.67 15.60
C THR A 392 12.95 -12.18 15.39
N ASN A 393 11.91 -12.92 15.74
CA ASN A 393 11.94 -14.38 15.59
C ASN A 393 12.11 -14.74 14.10
N THR A 394 12.97 -15.71 13.80
CA THR A 394 13.30 -16.11 12.41
C THR A 394 12.09 -16.61 11.62
N SER A 395 11.04 -17.09 12.30
CA SER A 395 9.77 -17.52 11.71
C SER A 395 8.85 -16.35 11.30
N ALA A 396 9.15 -15.12 11.73
CA ALA A 396 8.41 -13.93 11.33
C ALA A 396 8.33 -13.78 9.80
N ASN A 397 7.24 -13.17 9.32
CA ASN A 397 6.95 -13.09 7.88
C ASN A 397 7.03 -14.47 7.18
N GLY A 398 6.57 -15.53 7.87
CA GLY A 398 6.58 -16.90 7.36
C GLY A 398 7.97 -17.42 7.04
N GLY A 399 8.99 -17.02 7.80
CA GLY A 399 10.37 -17.45 7.59
C GLY A 399 11.09 -16.73 6.45
N LYS A 400 10.55 -15.64 5.91
CA LYS A 400 11.18 -14.87 4.82
C LYS A 400 12.09 -13.75 5.31
N GLY A 401 12.14 -13.50 6.62
CA GLY A 401 12.85 -12.39 7.24
C GLY A 401 12.07 -11.08 7.16
N VAL A 402 12.41 -10.12 8.01
CA VAL A 402 11.69 -8.85 8.21
C VAL A 402 12.67 -7.70 8.10
N TYR A 403 12.26 -6.61 7.44
CA TYR A 403 13.05 -5.39 7.34
C TYR A 403 12.64 -4.38 8.41
N ASP A 404 12.91 -4.70 9.67
CA ASP A 404 12.55 -3.93 10.86
C ASP A 404 13.76 -3.35 11.61
N ASP A 405 14.97 -3.65 11.13
CA ASP A 405 16.19 -3.02 11.60
C ASP A 405 16.41 -1.67 10.92
N LYS A 406 17.17 -0.79 11.58
CA LYS A 406 17.64 0.45 10.96
C LYS A 406 19.12 0.32 10.61
N ILE A 407 19.46 0.38 9.33
CA ILE A 407 20.85 0.48 8.86
C ILE A 407 21.07 1.91 8.37
N ALA A 408 22.03 2.63 8.93
CA ALA A 408 22.31 4.01 8.58
C ALA A 408 23.76 4.23 8.17
N VAL A 409 23.98 5.07 7.17
CA VAL A 409 25.30 5.62 6.83
C VAL A 409 25.41 6.99 7.50
N VAL A 410 26.39 7.15 8.39
CA VAL A 410 26.61 8.36 9.19
C VAL A 410 27.95 8.99 8.82
N TRP A 411 27.99 10.30 8.65
CA TRP A 411 29.23 11.04 8.40
C TRP A 411 29.19 12.42 9.03
N LYS A 412 30.35 13.06 9.10
CA LYS A 412 30.51 14.43 9.60
C LYS A 412 30.92 15.33 8.43
N ASN A 413 30.17 16.41 8.21
CA ASN A 413 30.52 17.41 7.21
C ASN A 413 31.67 18.31 7.70
N ASP A 414 32.27 19.07 6.78
CA ASP A 414 33.36 20.02 7.07
C ASP A 414 32.95 21.13 8.06
N ASP A 415 31.66 21.46 8.10
CA ASP A 415 31.08 22.41 9.08
C ASP A 415 30.91 21.80 10.48
N GLY A 416 31.30 20.54 10.66
CA GLY A 416 31.26 19.81 11.91
C GLY A 416 29.89 19.18 12.24
N ARG A 417 28.86 19.35 11.40
CA ARG A 417 27.54 18.75 11.62
C ARG A 417 27.51 17.29 11.19
N TYR A 418 26.85 16.46 11.98
CA TYR A 418 26.59 15.08 11.59
C TYR A 418 25.45 15.00 10.58
N GLN A 419 25.60 14.08 9.64
CA GLN A 419 24.61 13.71 8.65
C GLN A 419 24.41 12.21 8.69
N ALA A 420 23.19 11.77 8.37
CA ALA A 420 22.90 10.35 8.25
C ALA A 420 21.87 10.10 7.14
N ARG A 421 22.00 8.96 6.48
CA ARG A 421 20.92 8.36 5.69
C ARG A 421 20.57 7.03 6.31
N VAL A 422 19.30 6.86 6.67
CA VAL A 422 18.77 5.66 7.31
C VAL A 422 18.00 4.83 6.28
N PHE A 423 18.14 3.52 6.38
CA PHE A 423 17.51 2.51 5.54
C PHE A 423 16.86 1.47 6.45
N GLU A 424 15.73 0.93 6.01
CA GLU A 424 15.22 -0.32 6.56
C GLU A 424 16.19 -1.45 6.20
N GLY A 425 16.38 -2.38 7.12
CA GLY A 425 17.28 -3.50 6.93
C GLY A 425 16.88 -4.70 7.76
N ASN A 426 17.61 -5.79 7.55
CA ASN A 426 17.45 -7.05 8.25
C ASN A 426 18.88 -7.54 8.58
N THR A 427 19.17 -7.76 9.85
CA THR A 427 20.47 -8.19 10.37
C THR A 427 20.42 -9.60 10.96
N GLU A 428 19.28 -10.29 10.80
CA GLU A 428 18.99 -11.61 11.32
C GLU A 428 18.79 -12.65 10.20
N PRO A 429 18.94 -13.96 10.46
CA PRO A 429 18.61 -14.98 9.47
C PRO A 429 17.10 -15.12 9.32
N SER A 430 16.69 -15.56 8.13
CA SER A 430 15.30 -15.92 7.83
C SER A 430 15.09 -17.43 8.03
N GLY A 431 13.94 -17.79 8.61
CA GLY A 431 13.58 -19.18 8.95
C GLY A 431 13.52 -20.13 7.75
N GLN A 432 13.47 -19.62 6.52
CA GLN A 432 13.56 -20.46 5.32
C GLN A 432 14.88 -21.26 5.24
N TYR A 433 15.94 -20.79 5.90
CA TYR A 433 17.24 -21.46 5.98
C TYR A 433 17.42 -22.28 7.26
N ALA A 434 16.40 -22.35 8.13
CA ALA A 434 16.41 -23.21 9.31
C ALA A 434 16.60 -24.68 8.90
N TRP A 435 17.01 -25.51 9.84
CA TRP A 435 17.30 -26.93 9.60
C TRP A 435 16.14 -27.68 8.92
N ASP A 436 14.90 -27.36 9.26
CA ASP A 436 13.67 -27.92 8.70
C ASP A 436 13.01 -27.01 7.65
N GLY A 437 13.65 -25.88 7.36
CA GLY A 437 13.17 -24.89 6.42
C GLY A 437 13.29 -25.35 4.96
N PRO A 438 12.49 -24.78 4.03
CA PRO A 438 12.50 -25.14 2.62
C PRO A 438 13.85 -24.90 1.90
N LYS A 439 14.78 -24.17 2.52
CA LYS A 439 16.13 -23.91 2.02
C LYS A 439 17.22 -24.33 3.01
N ALA A 440 16.95 -25.28 3.91
CA ALA A 440 17.92 -25.81 4.88
C ALA A 440 19.27 -26.17 4.25
N THR A 441 19.27 -26.81 3.08
CA THR A 441 20.49 -27.19 2.32
C THR A 441 21.35 -26.01 1.85
N ARG A 442 20.83 -24.78 1.93
CA ARG A 442 21.53 -23.53 1.61
C ARG A 442 21.80 -22.68 2.85
N GLY A 443 21.38 -23.14 4.03
CA GLY A 443 21.54 -22.45 5.30
C GLY A 443 22.91 -22.68 5.92
N SER A 444 22.96 -22.60 7.24
CA SER A 444 24.17 -22.92 8.00
C SER A 444 24.60 -24.37 7.78
N HIS A 445 25.90 -24.62 7.83
CA HIS A 445 26.49 -25.96 7.84
C HIS A 445 27.16 -26.24 9.20
N THR A 446 26.78 -25.45 10.21
CA THR A 446 27.31 -25.52 11.56
C THR A 446 26.25 -26.12 12.46
N ASP A 447 26.60 -27.22 13.11
CA ASP A 447 25.88 -27.85 14.21
C ASP A 447 26.75 -27.65 15.46
N MET A 448 26.36 -26.71 16.32
CA MET A 448 27.15 -26.26 17.47
C MET A 448 27.07 -27.24 18.65
N ASN A 449 25.93 -27.90 18.83
CA ASN A 449 25.67 -28.74 19.99
C ASN A 449 25.73 -30.25 19.68
N GLY A 450 25.93 -30.62 18.41
CA GLY A 450 26.13 -31.99 17.97
C GLY A 450 24.85 -32.83 17.95
N ASP A 451 23.67 -32.20 17.88
CA ASP A 451 22.39 -32.90 17.87
C ASP A 451 21.97 -33.39 16.46
N GLY A 452 22.75 -33.07 15.43
CA GLY A 452 22.52 -33.43 14.05
C GLY A 452 21.68 -32.42 13.26
N LYS A 453 21.33 -31.28 13.85
CA LYS A 453 20.61 -30.18 13.19
C LYS A 453 21.56 -29.00 12.97
N MET A 454 21.40 -28.33 11.83
CA MET A 454 22.21 -27.16 11.51
C MET A 454 21.59 -25.90 12.11
N ASP A 455 22.40 -25.11 12.81
CA ASP A 455 21.95 -23.95 13.57
C ASP A 455 21.99 -22.67 12.74
N LEU A 456 20.87 -21.97 12.66
CA LEU A 456 20.84 -20.62 12.08
C LEU A 456 21.80 -19.71 12.85
N GLY A 457 22.34 -18.71 12.15
CA GLY A 457 23.30 -17.79 12.76
C GLY A 457 23.02 -16.34 12.45
N ARG A 458 23.26 -15.46 13.44
CA ARG A 458 23.33 -14.00 13.27
C ARG A 458 24.66 -13.47 13.78
N LEU A 459 25.16 -12.37 13.23
CA LEU A 459 26.36 -11.70 13.75
C LEU A 459 26.12 -11.22 15.18
N GLN A 460 27.09 -11.37 16.08
CA GLN A 460 27.04 -10.72 17.38
C GLN A 460 27.20 -9.20 17.23
N ALA A 461 26.51 -8.41 18.06
CA ALA A 461 26.70 -6.96 18.11
C ALA A 461 28.15 -6.58 18.41
N GLY A 462 28.58 -5.45 17.84
CA GLY A 462 29.96 -4.98 17.90
C GLY A 462 30.36 -4.20 16.65
N THR A 463 31.65 -3.84 16.56
CA THR A 463 32.19 -3.14 15.38
C THR A 463 32.89 -4.12 14.45
N ILE A 464 32.46 -4.13 13.19
CA ILE A 464 32.92 -5.01 12.12
C ILE A 464 33.52 -4.17 10.99
N ARG A 465 34.50 -4.73 10.27
CA ARG A 465 35.13 -4.08 9.12
C ARG A 465 34.64 -4.70 7.84
N TYR A 466 33.91 -3.94 7.04
CA TYR A 466 33.40 -4.39 5.75
C TYR A 466 34.18 -3.79 4.59
N GLN A 467 34.37 -4.61 3.55
CA GLN A 467 34.99 -4.22 2.30
C GLN A 467 34.15 -4.71 1.12
N GLN A 468 33.94 -3.83 0.14
CA GLN A 468 33.30 -4.17 -1.13
C GLN A 468 34.12 -5.26 -1.84
N GLN A 469 33.43 -6.23 -2.40
CA GLN A 469 34.06 -7.33 -3.12
C GLN A 469 33.97 -7.10 -4.62
N ASP A 470 34.93 -7.69 -5.36
CA ASP A 470 34.86 -7.76 -6.81
C ASP A 470 33.73 -8.70 -7.24
N GLY A 471 33.12 -8.41 -8.40
CA GLY A 471 32.00 -9.16 -8.94
C GLY A 471 30.65 -8.76 -8.35
N THR A 472 29.65 -9.64 -8.47
CA THR A 472 28.28 -9.36 -8.06
C THR A 472 27.69 -10.49 -7.22
N TYR A 473 26.90 -10.13 -6.22
CA TYR A 473 26.04 -11.06 -5.47
C TYR A 473 24.59 -10.68 -5.71
N LEU A 474 23.76 -11.66 -6.12
CA LEU A 474 22.39 -11.42 -6.61
C LEU A 474 22.30 -10.35 -7.71
N GLY A 475 23.36 -10.21 -8.53
CA GLY A 475 23.44 -9.23 -9.61
C GLY A 475 23.73 -7.78 -9.16
N ASN A 476 24.20 -7.57 -7.91
CA ASN A 476 24.56 -6.24 -7.41
C ASN A 476 25.86 -6.27 -6.58
N SER A 477 26.36 -5.09 -6.22
CA SER A 477 27.49 -4.91 -5.30
C SER A 477 27.19 -5.55 -3.95
N PHE A 478 28.24 -5.99 -3.26
CA PHE A 478 28.12 -6.55 -1.92
C PHE A 478 29.41 -6.34 -1.14
N PHE A 479 29.29 -6.42 0.18
CA PHE A 479 30.41 -6.19 1.10
C PHE A 479 30.59 -7.42 1.99
N ARG A 480 31.84 -7.74 2.30
CA ARG A 480 32.22 -8.84 3.17
C ARG A 480 33.04 -8.33 4.35
N ALA A 481 32.89 -8.95 5.51
CA ALA A 481 33.77 -8.71 6.64
C ALA A 481 35.23 -9.08 6.30
N THR A 482 36.20 -8.25 6.69
CA THR A 482 37.61 -8.46 6.38
C THR A 482 38.25 -9.57 7.23
N SER A 483 37.70 -9.83 8.42
CA SER A 483 38.08 -10.92 9.32
C SER A 483 36.88 -11.79 9.69
N THR A 484 37.14 -12.96 10.28
CA THR A 484 36.10 -13.79 10.91
C THR A 484 35.48 -13.03 12.08
N GLN A 485 34.14 -12.99 12.11
CA GLN A 485 33.35 -12.41 13.20
C GLN A 485 32.72 -13.53 14.04
N VAL A 486 32.34 -13.15 15.25
CA VAL A 486 31.56 -14.01 16.16
C VAL A 486 30.10 -13.98 15.74
N ALA A 487 29.45 -15.15 15.73
CA ALA A 487 28.01 -15.27 15.54
C ALA A 487 27.35 -15.94 16.74
N GLU A 488 26.09 -15.60 16.93
CA GLU A 488 25.16 -16.29 17.79
C GLU A 488 24.40 -17.33 16.97
N ARG A 489 24.12 -18.48 17.58
CA ARG A 489 23.50 -19.65 16.93
C ARG A 489 22.22 -20.04 17.66
N ASP A 490 21.19 -20.31 16.87
CA ASP A 490 19.89 -20.83 17.34
C ASP A 490 20.03 -22.35 17.47
N THR A 491 20.50 -22.78 18.63
CA THR A 491 20.89 -24.18 18.92
C THR A 491 19.73 -24.99 19.48
N ASN A 492 18.70 -24.32 19.99
CA ASN A 492 17.47 -24.96 20.43
C ASN A 492 16.40 -24.99 19.32
N GLN A 493 16.64 -24.30 18.20
CA GLN A 493 15.82 -24.26 16.99
C GLN A 493 14.43 -23.66 17.24
N ASP A 494 14.34 -22.68 18.15
CA ASP A 494 13.10 -21.96 18.48
C ASP A 494 12.92 -20.66 17.68
N GLY A 495 13.89 -20.32 16.82
CA GLY A 495 13.90 -19.14 15.99
C GLY A 495 14.28 -17.87 16.73
N GLN A 496 14.77 -17.95 17.96
CA GLN A 496 15.28 -16.83 18.75
C GLN A 496 16.75 -17.07 19.10
N PHE A 497 17.47 -16.00 19.39
CA PHE A 497 18.89 -16.05 19.72
C PHE A 497 19.08 -15.57 21.15
N THR A 498 18.84 -16.44 22.12
CA THR A 498 18.72 -16.07 23.53
C THR A 498 19.72 -16.82 24.39
N ALA A 499 19.82 -16.44 25.67
CA ALA A 499 20.71 -17.15 26.60
C ALA A 499 20.24 -18.60 26.87
N ALA A 500 19.03 -18.97 26.41
CA ALA A 500 18.53 -20.34 26.49
C ALA A 500 19.20 -21.27 25.46
N ASP A 501 19.90 -20.74 24.45
CA ASP A 501 20.66 -21.51 23.47
C ASP A 501 21.98 -22.04 24.07
N PRO A 502 22.13 -23.37 24.27
CA PRO A 502 23.38 -23.95 24.74
C PRO A 502 24.50 -23.78 23.71
N ASP A 503 25.71 -23.42 24.16
CA ASP A 503 26.90 -23.31 23.29
C ASP A 503 26.75 -22.39 22.06
N ARG A 504 25.80 -21.45 22.11
CA ARG A 504 25.38 -20.56 21.01
C ARG A 504 26.43 -19.67 20.36
N ILE A 505 27.64 -19.56 20.92
CA ILE A 505 28.64 -18.58 20.48
C ILE A 505 29.66 -19.24 19.55
N ASP A 506 29.47 -19.06 18.24
CA ASP A 506 30.40 -19.49 17.20
C ASP A 506 31.49 -18.43 16.96
N ARG A 507 32.71 -18.74 17.39
CA ARG A 507 33.89 -17.88 17.20
C ARG A 507 34.72 -18.25 15.96
N SER A 508 34.35 -19.33 15.26
CA SER A 508 35.25 -20.04 14.35
C SER A 508 34.86 -19.96 12.86
N GLY A 509 33.59 -19.73 12.52
CA GLY A 509 33.12 -19.92 11.13
C GLY A 509 32.19 -18.88 10.50
N ALA A 510 31.43 -18.11 11.25
CA ALA A 510 30.25 -17.44 10.69
C ALA A 510 30.48 -16.09 9.97
N GLY A 511 31.42 -15.27 10.46
CA GLY A 511 31.42 -13.85 10.11
C GLY A 511 31.91 -13.46 8.72
N ARG A 512 32.61 -14.35 7.98
CA ARG A 512 33.00 -14.04 6.60
C ARG A 512 31.92 -14.40 5.59
N SER A 513 30.95 -15.24 5.94
CA SER A 513 29.83 -15.62 5.06
C SER A 513 28.60 -14.74 5.21
N MET A 514 28.52 -13.95 6.27
CA MET A 514 27.47 -12.95 6.50
C MET A 514 27.85 -11.66 5.78
N LEU A 515 27.15 -11.36 4.70
CA LEU A 515 27.47 -10.27 3.76
C LEU A 515 26.54 -9.08 3.97
N ILE A 516 26.96 -7.88 3.54
CA ILE A 516 26.01 -6.78 3.27
C ILE A 516 25.61 -6.84 1.79
N HIS A 517 24.33 -7.04 1.50
CA HIS A 517 23.82 -7.14 0.12
C HIS A 517 22.35 -6.74 0.00
N GLN A 518 21.89 -6.55 -1.24
CA GLN A 518 20.46 -6.35 -1.51
C GLN A 518 19.66 -7.61 -1.15
N GLY A 519 18.55 -7.46 -0.46
CA GLY A 519 17.55 -8.54 -0.38
C GLY A 519 16.46 -8.37 -1.44
N GLY A 520 15.30 -8.97 -1.20
CA GLY A 520 14.13 -8.89 -2.07
C GLY A 520 13.20 -7.73 -1.73
N SER A 521 11.97 -7.78 -2.24
CA SER A 521 10.91 -6.83 -1.85
C SER A 521 10.26 -7.21 -0.51
N THR A 522 10.04 -8.50 -0.27
CA THR A 522 9.38 -9.03 0.94
C THR A 522 10.11 -10.24 1.54
N ASN A 523 11.30 -10.55 1.04
CA ASN A 523 12.14 -11.65 1.51
C ASN A 523 13.56 -11.11 1.66
N SER A 524 14.13 -11.19 2.86
CA SER A 524 15.47 -10.67 3.12
C SER A 524 16.55 -11.47 2.40
N TRP A 525 16.26 -12.72 2.04
CA TRP A 525 17.21 -13.71 1.53
C TRP A 525 18.42 -13.91 2.46
N SER A 526 18.26 -13.55 3.73
CA SER A 526 19.33 -13.58 4.71
C SER A 526 19.44 -14.95 5.37
N ALA A 527 20.61 -15.58 5.28
CA ALA A 527 21.02 -16.69 6.13
C ALA A 527 21.92 -16.21 7.31
N GLY A 528 21.74 -14.95 7.73
CA GLY A 528 22.57 -14.25 8.71
C GLY A 528 23.25 -12.99 8.15
N CYS A 529 23.00 -12.68 6.88
CA CYS A 529 23.46 -11.48 6.18
C CYS A 529 22.76 -10.20 6.65
N GLN A 530 23.34 -9.07 6.26
CA GLN A 530 22.93 -7.73 6.61
C GLN A 530 22.33 -7.12 5.34
N THR A 531 21.02 -7.24 5.24
CA THR A 531 20.33 -7.02 3.98
C THR A 531 19.50 -5.75 4.03
N ILE A 532 19.53 -4.99 2.94
CA ILE A 532 18.68 -3.81 2.73
C ILE A 532 17.75 -4.16 1.56
N PRO A 533 16.47 -3.73 1.57
CA PRO A 533 15.54 -4.00 0.49
C PRO A 533 16.11 -3.62 -0.89
N LYS A 534 15.77 -4.40 -1.92
CA LYS A 534 16.26 -4.17 -3.29
C LYS A 534 16.07 -2.73 -3.76
N ALA A 535 14.93 -2.13 -3.42
CA ALA A 535 14.58 -0.77 -3.82
C ALA A 535 15.51 0.30 -3.23
N ALA A 536 16.12 0.03 -2.07
CA ALA A 536 16.91 0.99 -1.31
C ALA A 536 18.42 0.69 -1.34
N PHE A 537 18.83 -0.49 -1.78
CA PHE A 537 20.24 -0.90 -1.72
C PHE A 537 21.16 -0.04 -2.61
N ASN A 538 20.70 0.37 -3.80
CA ASN A 538 21.50 1.24 -4.66
C ASN A 538 21.70 2.63 -4.05
N ASP A 539 20.71 3.15 -3.32
CA ASP A 539 20.84 4.40 -2.59
C ASP A 539 21.82 4.26 -1.42
N PHE A 540 21.80 3.12 -0.72
CA PHE A 540 22.81 2.81 0.30
C PHE A 540 24.22 2.86 -0.28
N VAL A 541 24.45 2.20 -1.43
CA VAL A 541 25.75 2.22 -2.12
C VAL A 541 26.11 3.63 -2.62
N ALA A 542 25.14 4.37 -3.16
CA ALA A 542 25.36 5.75 -3.62
C ALA A 542 25.74 6.67 -2.46
N VAL A 543 25.08 6.53 -1.31
CA VAL A 543 25.39 7.31 -0.11
C VAL A 543 26.77 6.96 0.44
N LEU A 544 27.31 5.75 0.24
CA LEU A 544 28.72 5.48 0.56
C LEU A 544 29.70 6.31 -0.29
N GLY A 545 29.26 6.81 -1.46
CA GLY A 545 30.01 7.78 -2.28
C GLY A 545 31.38 7.27 -2.73
N GLY A 546 31.46 6.00 -3.12
CA GLY A 546 32.71 5.36 -3.57
C GLY A 546 33.60 4.85 -2.43
N GLN A 547 33.21 5.02 -1.16
CA GLN A 547 33.94 4.43 -0.04
C GLN A 547 33.76 2.90 -0.03
N GLN A 548 34.77 2.18 -0.51
CA GLN A 548 34.73 0.71 -0.65
C GLN A 548 35.00 -0.05 0.65
N ALA A 549 35.44 0.62 1.72
CA ALA A 549 35.67 -0.01 3.03
C ALA A 549 35.21 0.91 4.17
N PHE A 550 34.51 0.36 5.16
CA PHE A 550 33.93 1.14 6.25
C PHE A 550 33.86 0.37 7.57
N SER A 551 33.77 1.13 8.66
CA SER A 551 33.33 0.65 9.96
C SER A 551 31.84 0.34 9.92
N TYR A 552 31.42 -0.84 10.38
CA TYR A 552 30.02 -1.23 10.58
C TYR A 552 29.79 -1.48 12.06
N VAL A 553 29.00 -0.63 12.72
CA VAL A 553 28.68 -0.74 14.14
C VAL A 553 27.31 -1.41 14.27
N LEU A 554 27.26 -2.65 14.71
CA LEU A 554 26.03 -3.38 14.97
C LEU A 554 25.66 -3.24 16.45
N VAL A 555 24.44 -2.82 16.74
CA VAL A 555 23.93 -2.62 18.09
C VAL A 555 22.61 -3.36 18.21
N ASP A 556 22.48 -4.20 19.22
CA ASP A 556 21.21 -4.85 19.56
C ASP A 556 20.28 -3.83 20.23
N GLY A 557 19.01 -3.80 19.81
CA GLY A 557 17.95 -3.08 20.49
C GLY A 557 17.76 -3.66 21.89
N GLN A 558 17.56 -2.79 22.89
CA GLN A 558 17.28 -3.19 24.27
C GLN A 558 15.80 -3.43 24.51
#